data_AF-A0A2I1FYW2-F1
#
_entry.id   AF-A0A2I1FYW2-F1
#
_cell.length_a   1.000
_cell.length_b   1.000
_cell.length_c   1.000
_cell.angle_alpha   90.00
_cell.angle_beta   90.00
_cell.angle_gamma   90.00
#
_symmetry.space_group_name_H-M   'P 1'
#
loop_
_entity.id
_entity.type
_entity.pdbx_description
1 polymer ?
#
loop_
_entity_poly.entity_id
_entity_poly.type
_entity_poly.pdbx_seq_one_letter_code
_entity_poly.pdbx_strand_id
1 'polypeptide(L)' 'FTCNPKWPEITRELLPQQNAADRPDLTARVFHIKLRELLKDLCEKHWLGKVIAYVYVIEFQKRGLPHAHILLILNPEDKL' A
#
# COMPACT_ATOMS: atom_id res chain seq x y z
N PHE A 1 3.43 4.41 1.55
CA PHE A 1 2.46 3.99 0.51
C PHE A 1 1.06 4.35 0.97
N THR A 2 0.31 5.15 0.20
CA THR A 2 -0.99 5.69 0.63
C THR A 2 -2.13 5.12 -0.21
N CYS A 3 -3.26 4.79 0.40
CA CYS A 3 -4.48 4.46 -0.34
C CYS A 3 -4.93 5.64 -1.20
N ASN A 4 -5.13 5.40 -2.49
CA ASN A 4 -5.71 6.39 -3.40
C ASN A 4 -7.22 6.12 -3.56
N PRO A 5 -8.11 7.01 -3.08
CA PRO A 5 -9.55 6.80 -3.19
C PRO A 5 -10.06 6.82 -4.64
N LYS A 6 -9.24 7.28 -5.60
CA LYS A 6 -9.57 7.33 -7.03
C LYS A 6 -9.17 6.07 -7.80
N TRP A 7 -8.67 5.03 -7.13
CA TRP A 7 -8.37 3.77 -7.82
C TRP A 7 -9.63 3.17 -8.47
N PRO A 8 -9.56 2.70 -9.73
CA PRO A 8 -10.72 2.15 -10.43
C PRO A 8 -11.40 1.00 -9.68
N GLU A 9 -10.63 0.19 -8.97
CA GLU A 9 -11.13 -0.93 -8.16
C GLU A 9 -11.98 -0.47 -6.97
N ILE A 10 -11.78 0.78 -6.51
CA ILE A 10 -12.62 1.40 -5.50
C ILE A 10 -13.82 2.07 -6.19
N THR A 11 -13.57 2.98 -7.14
CA THR A 11 -14.63 3.82 -7.71
C THR A 11 -15.70 3.04 -8.47
N ARG A 12 -15.36 1.90 -9.07
CA ARG A 12 -16.33 1.01 -9.75
C ARG A 12 -17.33 0.35 -8.80
N GLU A 13 -16.96 0.16 -7.54
CA GLU A 13 -17.74 -0.57 -6.53
C GLU A 13 -18.44 0.36 -5.52
N LEU A 14 -18.34 1.68 -5.73
CA LEU A 14 -19.08 2.67 -4.94
C LEU A 14 -20.52 2.77 -5.45
N LEU A 15 -21.48 2.76 -4.52
CA LEU A 15 -22.87 3.07 -4.83
C LEU A 15 -23.05 4.58 -5.09
N PRO A 16 -24.14 5.01 -5.75
CA PRO A 16 -24.43 6.42 -5.91
C PRO A 16 -24.35 7.16 -4.58
N GLN A 17 -23.68 8.32 -4.58
CA GLN A 17 -23.44 9.18 -3.40
C GLN A 17 -22.48 8.62 -2.34
N GLN A 18 -21.98 7.39 -2.47
CA GLN A 18 -20.88 6.91 -1.63
C GLN A 18 -19.55 7.52 -2.07
N ASN A 19 -18.71 7.81 -1.09
CA ASN A 19 -17.29 8.08 -1.27
C ASN A 19 -16.45 6.92 -0.71
N ALA A 20 -15.15 6.91 -1.01
CA ALA A 20 -14.25 5.84 -0.58
C ALA A 20 -14.20 5.63 0.96
N ALA A 21 -14.33 6.70 1.75
CA ALA A 21 -14.33 6.61 3.20
C ALA A 21 -15.60 5.94 3.75
N ASP A 22 -16.70 5.93 2.99
CA ASP A 22 -17.95 5.23 3.36
C ASP A 22 -17.83 3.71 3.19
N ARG A 23 -16.79 3.23 2.50
CA ARG A 23 -16.51 1.81 2.22
C ARG A 23 -15.11 1.41 2.71
N PRO A 24 -14.87 1.41 4.04
CA PRO A 24 -13.56 1.08 4.62
C PRO A 24 -13.14 -0.37 4.30
N ASP A 25 -14.10 -1.28 4.15
CA ASP A 25 -13.87 -2.67 3.72
C ASP A 25 -13.21 -2.74 2.34
N LEU A 26 -13.75 -1.98 1.38
CA LEU A 26 -13.31 -1.94 0.00
C LEU A 26 -11.93 -1.28 -0.10
N THR A 27 -11.76 -0.13 0.54
CA THR A 27 -10.49 0.61 0.53
C THR A 27 -9.37 -0.19 1.19
N ALA A 28 -9.61 -0.82 2.35
CA ALA A 28 -8.65 -1.68 3.02
C ALA A 28 -8.25 -2.89 2.15
N ARG A 29 -9.22 -3.55 1.51
CA ARG A 29 -8.97 -4.69 0.63
C ARG A 29 -8.11 -4.30 -0.59
N VAL A 30 -8.49 -3.24 -1.31
CA VAL A 30 -7.74 -2.78 -2.49
C VAL A 30 -6.35 -2.31 -2.10
N PHE A 31 -6.23 -1.56 -1.00
CA PHE A 31 -4.95 -1.13 -0.45
C PHE A 31 -4.04 -2.32 -0.12
N HIS A 32 -4.55 -3.33 0.58
CA HIS A 32 -3.77 -4.51 0.96
C HIS A 32 -3.25 -5.26 -0.27
N ILE A 33 -4.09 -5.46 -1.30
CA ILE A 33 -3.66 -6.11 -2.55
C ILE A 33 -2.49 -5.34 -3.18
N LYS A 34 -2.62 -4.02 -3.33
CA LYS A 34 -1.57 -3.19 -3.94
C LYS A 34 -0.31 -3.09 -3.07
N LEU A 35 -0.45 -3.08 -1.75
CA LEU A 35 0.69 -3.13 -0.82
C LEU A 35 1.46 -4.43 -0.97
N ARG A 36 0.79 -5.59 -1.10
CA ARG A 36 1.49 -6.86 -1.34
C ARG A 36 2.25 -6.87 -2.66
N GLU A 37 1.66 -6.34 -3.73
CA GLU A 37 2.36 -6.25 -5.02
C GLU A 37 3.59 -5.34 -4.92
N LEU A 38 3.47 -4.19 -4.25
CA LEU A 38 4.62 -3.33 -3.95
C LEU A 38 5.70 -4.08 -3.16
N LEU A 39 5.34 -4.84 -2.13
CA LEU A 39 6.30 -5.61 -1.35
C LEU A 39 7.01 -6.69 -2.18
N LYS A 40 6.32 -7.34 -3.14
CA LYS A 40 6.96 -8.26 -4.08
C LYS A 40 7.95 -7.55 -4.99
N ASP A 41 7.57 -6.39 -5.55
CA ASP A 41 8.45 -5.60 -6.41
C ASP A 41 9.75 -5.19 -5.66
N LEU A 42 9.60 -4.82 -4.39
CA LEU A 42 10.73 -4.42 -3.54
C LEU A 42 11.57 -5.63 -3.06
N CYS A 43 10.93 -6.68 -2.57
CA CYS A 43 11.62 -7.76 -1.84
C CYS A 43 11.98 -8.95 -2.71
N GLU A 44 11.19 -9.27 -3.73
CA GLU A 44 11.41 -10.43 -4.62
C GLU A 44 12.05 -10.00 -5.94
N LYS A 45 11.60 -8.88 -6.52
CA LYS A 45 12.15 -8.37 -7.79
C LYS A 45 13.33 -7.42 -7.60
N HIS A 46 13.67 -7.09 -6.35
CA HIS A 46 14.84 -6.28 -5.97
C HIS A 46 14.94 -4.93 -6.71
N TRP A 47 13.81 -4.27 -6.96
CA TRP A 47 13.79 -3.01 -7.72
C TRP A 47 14.63 -1.89 -7.09
N LEU A 48 14.84 -1.91 -5.78
CA LEU A 48 15.68 -0.97 -5.04
C LEU A 48 16.98 -1.62 -4.52
N GLY A 49 17.39 -2.76 -5.07
CA GLY A 49 18.47 -3.60 -4.54
C GLY A 49 17.95 -4.73 -3.64
N LYS A 50 18.85 -5.60 -3.17
CA LYS A 50 18.47 -6.77 -2.36
C LYS A 50 18.03 -6.32 -0.96
N VAL A 51 16.73 -6.47 -0.68
CA VAL A 51 16.17 -6.27 0.67
C VAL A 51 16.54 -7.46 1.56
N ILE A 52 17.27 -7.22 2.65
CA ILE A 52 17.67 -8.24 3.63
C ILE A 52 16.70 -8.33 4.81
N ALA A 53 16.00 -7.25 5.12
CA ALA A 53 14.92 -7.21 6.09
C ALA A 53 13.99 -6.02 5.81
N TYR A 54 12.74 -6.10 6.24
CA TYR A 54 11.82 -4.99 6.17
C TYR A 54 10.81 -5.04 7.31
N VAL A 55 10.30 -3.87 7.71
CA VAL A 55 9.18 -3.73 8.64
C VAL A 55 8.24 -2.67 8.09
N TYR A 56 6.94 -2.86 8.29
CA TYR A 56 5.96 -1.85 7.93
C TYR A 56 4.84 -1.79 8.97
N VAL A 57 4.26 -0.61 9.09
CA VAL A 57 3.07 -0.35 9.92
C VAL A 57 2.00 0.26 9.02
N ILE A 58 0.77 -0.17 9.22
CA ILE A 58 -0.40 0.42 8.56
C ILE A 58 -1.14 1.26 9.59
N GLU A 59 -1.34 2.53 9.28
CA GLU A 59 -2.15 3.46 10.04
C GLU A 59 -3.32 3.97 9.20
N PHE A 60 -4.40 4.35 9.86
CA PHE A 60 -5.55 4.97 9.20
C PHE A 60 -5.46 6.48 9.37
N GLN A 61 -5.29 7.19 8.26
CA GLN A 61 -5.20 8.65 8.25
C GLN A 61 -6.55 9.29 8.56
N LYS A 62 -6.57 10.62 8.77
CA LYS A 62 -7.82 11.39 8.88
C LYS A 62 -8.72 11.04 7.68
N ARG A 63 -10.01 10.75 7.96
CA ARG A 63 -11.01 10.21 7.00
C ARG A 63 -10.89 8.71 6.71
N GLY A 64 -10.12 7.97 7.51
CA GLY A 64 -10.17 6.50 7.55
C GLY A 64 -9.52 5.79 6.37
N LEU A 65 -8.64 6.44 5.62
CA LEU A 65 -7.91 5.78 4.53
C LEU A 65 -6.58 5.18 5.04
N PRO A 66 -6.24 3.94 4.64
CA PRO A 66 -5.03 3.29 5.10
C PRO A 66 -3.78 3.89 4.45
N HIS A 67 -2.71 3.98 5.25
CA HIS A 67 -1.38 4.42 4.86
C HIS A 67 -0.35 3.49 5.48
N ALA A 68 0.63 3.05 4.69
CA ALA A 68 1.74 2.23 5.14
C ALA A 68 3.04 3.03 5.20
N HIS A 69 3.67 3.02 6.37
CA HIS A 69 5.07 3.37 6.55
C HIS A 69 5.90 2.10 6.39
N ILE A 70 6.88 2.11 5.48
CA ILE A 70 7.67 0.93 5.13
C ILE A 70 9.15 1.29 5.31
N LEU A 71 9.84 0.53 6.15
CA LEU A 71 11.29 0.60 6.32
C LEU A 71 11.92 -0.62 5.65
N LEU A 72 12.86 -0.35 4.73
CA LEU A 72 13.63 -1.38 4.02
C LEU A 72 15.07 -1.35 4.52
N ILE A 73 15.62 -2.52 4.80
CA ILE A 73 17.04 -2.72 5.08
C ILE A 73 17.64 -3.40 3.86
N LEU A 74 18.46 -2.66 3.10
CA LEU A 74 19.12 -3.15 1.90
C LEU A 74 20.48 -3.80 2.24
N ASN A 75 20.87 -4.76 1.41
CA ASN A 75 22.21 -5.31 1.37
C ASN A 75 23.22 -4.16 1.19
N PRO A 76 24.28 -4.05 2.03
CA PRO A 76 25.25 -2.96 1.93
C PRO A 76 25.86 -2.76 0.54
N GLU A 77 26.04 -3.84 -0.23
CA GLU A 77 26.61 -3.80 -1.59
C GLU A 77 25.68 -3.13 -2.61
N ASP A 78 24.37 -3.13 -2.35
CA ASP A 78 23.36 -2.54 -3.23
C ASP A 78 22.99 -1.10 -2.83
N LYS A 79 23.63 -0.55 -1.79
CA LYS A 79 23.44 0.84 -1.37
C LYS A 79 24.25 1.76 -2.27
N LEU A 80 23.63 2.85 -2.73
CA LEU A 80 24.28 3.96 -3.43
C LEU A 80 25.26 4.71 -2.54
#